data_AF-A0A9E1TNT5-F1
#
_entry.id   AF-A0A9E1TNT5-F1
#
_cell.length_a   1.000
_cell.length_b   1.000
_cell.length_c   1.000
_cell.angle_alpha   90.00
_cell.angle_beta   90.00
_cell.angle_gamma   90.00
#
_symmetry.space_group_name_H-M   'P 1'
#
loop_
_entity.id
_entity.type
_entity.pdbx_description
1 polymer ?
#
loop_
_entity_poly.entity_id
_entity_poly.type
_entity_poly.pdbx_seq_one_letter_code
_entity_poly.pdbx_strand_id
1 'polypeptide(L)'
;MRQNRPIPQSTRRSGGREARRSVRAAPLADELRPVRPGLSGGTFKPLSDASVKAIEDTVYQILDEIGLSQAPESGVRYMTDAGAIAGDDGRVRFPRALVEDTLAKAARHITIHGQDEKHDMLLSGSRVHFGTAGAAVHVVDVQNNCYRESYLADIYDAARIVEHMENIHFFQRPMVARDIPDPADLDFNTVYAAIKGTTKHVGCSFTEAPFMKPAIDMLHMVAGGEDKWRARPFVSNSNCFVVPPLRFATESCLVMEEAVHMGMPVLLLSAGQAGATAPASIAGAVAQALAEVIAGLVYVNAMVPGHPCIVGTWPFVSDLRTGAMSGGSGEQGLLTAACSQMLQHFDLPGGAASGMADAKMPDAQSGYEKGSTLVMAGLSGLNMVYEAAGMHASLLGFCLESLIIDNDMIGQCLRCVRGIEVNEATLGVDVMKDVCMGGAGHYLGHDQTIGLMQTEYVYP
;
A
#
# COMPACT_ATOMS: atom_id res chain seq x y z
N MET A 1 -49.01 -60.48 31.26
CA MET A 1 -49.34 -59.25 30.50
C MET A 1 -48.64 -58.07 31.16
N ARG A 2 -47.50 -57.62 30.63
CA ARG A 2 -46.84 -56.37 31.06
C ARG A 2 -47.15 -55.30 30.03
N GLN A 3 -47.86 -54.24 30.43
CA GLN A 3 -48.21 -53.11 29.60
C GLN A 3 -47.00 -52.18 29.44
N ASN A 4 -46.53 -52.00 28.20
CA ASN A 4 -45.60 -50.93 27.84
C ASN A 4 -46.35 -49.59 27.82
N ARG A 5 -45.94 -48.63 28.66
CA ARG A 5 -46.34 -47.22 28.52
C ARG A 5 -45.33 -46.50 27.61
N PRO A 6 -45.77 -45.75 26.59
CA PRO A 6 -44.86 -44.95 25.77
C PRO A 6 -44.43 -43.69 26.54
N ILE A 7 -43.13 -43.41 26.51
CA ILE A 7 -42.51 -42.18 27.04
C ILE A 7 -42.86 -41.02 26.09
N PRO A 8 -43.26 -39.83 26.58
CA PRO A 8 -43.55 -38.69 25.71
C PRO A 8 -42.26 -38.19 25.05
N GLN A 9 -42.19 -38.25 23.72
CA GLN A 9 -41.14 -37.56 22.97
C GLN A 9 -41.40 -36.06 23.00
N SER A 10 -40.54 -35.32 23.71
CA SER A 10 -40.46 -33.87 23.67
C SER A 10 -40.10 -33.42 22.24
N THR A 11 -41.03 -32.73 21.58
CA THR A 11 -40.81 -32.03 20.31
C THR A 11 -39.91 -30.81 20.52
N ARG A 12 -38.60 -31.05 20.70
CA ARG A 12 -37.59 -29.98 20.66
C ARG A 12 -37.49 -29.49 19.21
N ARG A 13 -38.05 -28.31 18.92
CA ARG A 13 -37.93 -27.60 17.64
C ARG A 13 -36.45 -27.50 17.22
N SER A 14 -36.05 -28.31 16.24
CA SER A 14 -34.72 -28.31 15.62
C SER A 14 -34.38 -27.01 14.87
N GLY A 15 -35.40 -26.24 14.47
CA GLY A 15 -35.23 -25.02 13.65
C GLY A 15 -34.48 -23.87 14.34
N GLY A 16 -34.45 -23.81 15.67
CA GLY A 16 -33.79 -22.71 16.39
C GLY A 16 -32.25 -22.75 16.33
N ARG A 17 -31.66 -23.92 16.04
CA ARG A 17 -30.20 -24.08 15.90
C ARG A 17 -29.75 -23.78 14.49
N GLU A 18 -30.49 -24.23 13.49
CA GLU A 18 -30.25 -23.89 12.09
C GLU A 18 -30.47 -22.41 11.82
N ALA A 19 -31.55 -21.81 12.35
CA ALA A 19 -31.78 -20.37 12.22
C ALA A 19 -30.67 -19.53 12.89
N ARG A 20 -30.14 -19.97 14.04
CA ARG A 20 -28.98 -19.32 14.68
C ARG A 20 -27.68 -19.55 13.91
N ARG A 21 -27.53 -20.69 13.23
CA ARG A 21 -26.40 -20.95 12.32
C ARG A 21 -26.46 -20.09 11.07
N SER A 22 -27.62 -19.94 10.45
CA SER A 22 -27.80 -19.12 9.26
C SER A 22 -27.64 -17.63 9.55
N VAL A 23 -28.14 -17.14 10.68
CA VAL A 23 -27.93 -15.76 11.14
C VAL A 23 -26.45 -15.49 11.45
N ARG A 24 -25.71 -16.48 11.99
CA ARG A 24 -24.26 -16.36 12.24
C ARG A 24 -23.39 -16.50 10.99
N ALA A 25 -23.89 -17.17 9.96
CA ALA A 25 -23.22 -17.33 8.67
C ALA A 25 -23.52 -16.18 7.70
N ALA A 26 -24.51 -15.33 8.01
CA ALA A 26 -24.73 -14.12 7.25
C ALA A 26 -23.55 -13.16 7.45
N PRO A 27 -23.00 -12.58 6.36
CA PRO A 27 -21.94 -11.60 6.48
C PRO A 27 -22.39 -10.40 7.32
N LEU A 28 -21.50 -9.93 8.19
CA LEU A 28 -21.73 -8.69 8.93
C LEU A 28 -21.82 -7.51 7.96
N ALA A 29 -22.56 -6.48 8.35
CA ALA A 29 -22.44 -5.17 7.70
C ALA A 29 -20.97 -4.71 7.77
N ASP A 30 -20.47 -4.04 6.73
CA ASP A 30 -19.05 -3.69 6.61
C ASP A 30 -18.54 -2.84 7.78
N GLU A 31 -19.39 -1.98 8.33
CA GLU A 31 -19.10 -1.18 9.52
C GLU A 31 -18.92 -1.99 10.82
N LEU A 32 -19.49 -3.19 10.88
CA LEU A 32 -19.41 -4.12 12.01
C LEU A 32 -18.27 -5.12 11.86
N ARG A 33 -17.65 -5.21 10.67
CA ARG A 33 -16.53 -6.11 10.43
C ARG A 33 -15.36 -5.78 11.36
N PRO A 34 -14.65 -6.80 11.85
CA PRO A 34 -13.58 -6.58 12.80
C PRO A 34 -12.38 -5.84 12.20
N VAL A 35 -12.18 -6.00 10.89
CA VAL A 35 -11.18 -5.31 10.07
C VAL A 35 -11.78 -4.95 8.71
N ARG A 36 -11.28 -3.86 8.12
CA ARG A 36 -11.71 -3.30 6.84
C ARG A 36 -10.63 -2.37 6.27
N PRO A 37 -10.67 -2.05 4.96
CA PRO A 37 -9.84 -0.99 4.38
C PRO A 37 -10.02 0.35 5.08
N GLY A 38 -8.94 1.13 5.16
CA GLY A 38 -8.98 2.51 5.64
C GLY A 38 -9.19 2.66 7.15
N LEU A 39 -8.87 1.64 7.95
CA LEU A 39 -8.72 1.78 9.40
C LEU A 39 -7.64 2.83 9.71
N SER A 40 -7.87 3.62 10.76
CA SER A 40 -6.96 4.70 11.16
C SER A 40 -5.84 4.15 12.03
N GLY A 41 -4.60 4.24 11.53
CA GLY A 41 -3.39 4.08 12.32
C GLY A 41 -2.92 5.40 12.94
N GLY A 42 -1.60 5.59 13.01
CA GLY A 42 -0.96 6.81 13.54
C GLY A 42 -0.68 6.77 15.05
N THR A 43 -0.89 5.61 15.69
CA THR A 43 -0.64 5.40 17.12
C THR A 43 0.83 5.11 17.41
N PHE A 44 1.56 4.57 16.44
CA PHE A 44 3.00 4.34 16.54
C PHE A 44 3.78 5.46 15.85
N LYS A 45 4.62 6.16 16.62
CA LYS A 45 5.46 7.28 16.15
C LYS A 45 6.92 7.01 16.53
N PRO A 46 7.78 6.56 15.61
CA PRO A 46 9.18 6.26 15.92
C PRO A 46 10.04 7.52 16.10
N LEU A 47 9.58 8.69 15.65
CA LEU A 47 10.30 9.96 15.75
C LEU A 47 9.68 10.84 16.84
N SER A 48 10.53 11.49 17.64
CA SER A 48 10.10 12.58 18.52
C SER A 48 9.77 13.84 17.71
N ASP A 49 9.02 14.79 18.29
CA ASP A 49 8.70 16.06 17.63
C ASP A 49 9.96 16.84 17.22
N ALA A 50 11.01 16.81 18.06
CA ALA A 50 12.29 17.41 17.74
C ALA A 50 12.98 16.72 16.54
N SER A 51 12.88 15.39 16.45
CA SER A 51 13.42 14.60 15.33
C SER A 51 12.65 14.87 14.03
N VAL A 52 11.32 14.98 14.10
CA VAL A 52 10.47 15.38 12.96
C VAL A 52 10.92 16.73 12.41
N LYS A 53 11.09 17.73 13.29
CA LYS A 53 11.54 19.06 12.88
C LYS A 53 12.94 19.05 12.27
N ALA A 54 13.87 18.29 12.86
CA ALA A 54 15.21 18.17 12.32
C ALA A 54 15.22 17.54 10.91
N ILE A 55 14.40 16.52 10.67
CA ILE A 55 14.26 15.89 9.34
C ILE A 55 13.64 16.87 8.35
N GLU A 56 12.59 17.59 8.74
CA GLU A 56 11.98 18.62 7.90
C GLU A 56 12.99 19.70 7.49
N ASP A 57 13.74 20.26 8.43
CA ASP A 57 14.74 21.29 8.11
C ASP A 57 15.87 20.71 7.22
N THR A 58 16.24 19.44 7.42
CA THR A 58 17.19 18.72 6.54
C THR A 58 16.65 18.56 5.12
N VAL A 59 15.35 18.25 4.96
CA VAL A 59 14.70 18.15 3.64
C VAL A 59 14.81 19.48 2.89
N TYR A 60 14.49 20.60 3.53
CA TYR A 60 14.65 21.93 2.93
C TYR A 60 16.11 22.22 2.57
N GLN A 61 17.05 21.86 3.44
CA GLN A 61 18.48 22.06 3.19
C GLN A 61 18.96 21.26 1.97
N ILE A 62 18.57 19.98 1.86
CA ILE A 62 18.91 19.13 0.70
C ILE A 62 18.38 19.77 -0.59
N LEU A 63 17.12 20.21 -0.58
CA LEU A 63 16.46 20.80 -1.74
C LEU A 63 17.07 22.14 -2.18
N ASP A 64 17.46 22.98 -1.22
CA ASP A 64 18.01 24.32 -1.45
C ASP A 64 19.51 24.28 -1.82
N GLU A 65 20.34 23.54 -1.08
CA GLU A 65 21.79 23.55 -1.26
C GLU A 65 22.25 22.56 -2.34
N ILE A 66 21.63 21.37 -2.39
CA ILE A 66 22.04 20.27 -3.27
C ILE A 66 21.15 20.22 -4.51
N GLY A 67 19.83 20.16 -4.34
CA GLY A 67 18.88 20.00 -5.44
C GLY A 67 18.97 18.63 -6.13
N LEU A 68 18.49 18.54 -7.37
CA LEU A 68 18.54 17.33 -8.20
C LEU A 68 19.11 17.63 -9.58
N SER A 69 19.88 16.71 -10.18
CA SER A 69 20.38 16.85 -11.56
C SER A 69 19.61 15.98 -12.56
N GLN A 70 19.93 16.12 -13.86
CA GLN A 70 19.41 15.27 -14.95
C GLN A 70 17.89 15.38 -15.20
N ALA A 71 17.27 16.49 -14.83
CA ALA A 71 15.90 16.78 -15.27
C ALA A 71 15.86 16.90 -16.81
N PRO A 72 14.80 16.42 -17.48
CA PRO A 72 14.59 16.73 -18.89
C PRO A 72 14.48 18.25 -19.10
N GLU A 73 14.78 18.73 -20.30
CA GLU A 73 14.71 20.16 -20.63
C GLU A 73 13.31 20.76 -20.36
N SER A 74 12.25 20.01 -20.68
CA SER A 74 10.87 20.36 -20.35
C SER A 74 10.68 20.53 -18.84
N GLY A 75 11.18 19.58 -18.05
CA GLY A 75 11.12 19.61 -16.59
C GLY A 75 11.87 20.77 -15.97
N VAL A 76 13.07 21.06 -16.46
CA VAL A 76 13.83 22.25 -16.04
C VAL A 76 12.98 23.50 -16.26
N ARG A 77 12.39 23.67 -17.45
CA ARG A 77 11.55 24.82 -17.78
C ARG A 77 10.35 24.93 -16.84
N TYR A 78 9.56 23.86 -16.66
CA TYR A 78 8.42 23.87 -15.75
C TYR A 78 8.83 24.30 -14.33
N MET A 79 9.87 23.68 -13.79
CA MET A 79 10.32 23.96 -12.42
C MET A 79 10.89 25.36 -12.28
N THR A 80 11.66 25.87 -13.25
CA THR A 80 12.20 27.24 -13.19
C THR A 80 11.12 28.31 -13.35
N ASP A 81 10.11 28.06 -14.18
CA ASP A 81 8.97 28.96 -14.33
C ASP A 81 8.16 29.07 -13.03
N ALA A 82 8.16 28.01 -12.21
CA ALA A 82 7.56 28.01 -10.88
C ALA A 82 8.45 28.64 -9.80
N GLY A 83 9.75 28.86 -10.06
CA GLY A 83 10.70 29.50 -9.13
C GLY A 83 11.86 28.62 -8.65
N ALA A 84 12.05 27.43 -9.24
CA ALA A 84 13.25 26.63 -9.00
C ALA A 84 14.46 27.30 -9.68
N ILE A 85 15.66 26.99 -9.19
CA ILE A 85 16.90 27.60 -9.68
C ILE A 85 17.71 26.53 -10.41
N ALA A 86 17.84 26.66 -11.73
CA ALA A 86 18.77 25.87 -12.52
C ALA A 86 20.20 26.42 -12.34
N GLY A 87 21.05 25.66 -11.63
CA GLY A 87 22.45 25.99 -11.43
C GLY A 87 23.32 25.70 -12.66
N ASP A 88 24.48 26.35 -12.72
CA ASP A 88 25.51 26.11 -13.73
C ASP A 88 26.18 24.73 -13.60
N ASP A 89 26.05 24.09 -12.44
CA ASP A 89 26.45 22.71 -12.14
C ASP A 89 25.46 21.65 -12.65
N GLY A 90 24.42 22.05 -13.39
CA GLY A 90 23.42 21.15 -13.95
C GLY A 90 22.45 20.59 -12.91
N ARG A 91 22.36 21.21 -11.73
CA ARG A 91 21.40 20.87 -10.66
C ARG A 91 20.29 21.91 -10.56
N VAL A 92 19.06 21.43 -10.43
CA VAL A 92 17.89 22.24 -10.12
C VAL A 92 17.70 22.26 -8.60
N ARG A 93 17.75 23.44 -8.01
CA ARG A 93 17.55 23.69 -6.57
C ARG A 93 16.18 24.29 -6.31
N PHE A 94 15.61 23.99 -5.14
CA PHE A 94 14.25 24.33 -4.79
C PHE A 94 14.24 25.19 -3.52
N PRO A 95 14.14 26.52 -3.65
CA PRO A 95 14.09 27.40 -2.50
C PRO A 95 12.93 27.04 -1.56
N ARG A 96 13.12 27.19 -0.24
CA ARG A 96 12.08 26.88 0.76
C ARG A 96 10.71 27.47 0.41
N ALA A 97 10.66 28.72 -0.04
CA ALA A 97 9.40 29.39 -0.39
C ALA A 97 8.64 28.68 -1.53
N LEU A 98 9.34 28.13 -2.53
CA LEU A 98 8.73 27.33 -3.60
C LEU A 98 8.17 26.02 -3.05
N VAL A 99 8.94 25.35 -2.19
CA VAL A 99 8.52 24.09 -1.58
C VAL A 99 7.28 24.31 -0.72
N GLU A 100 7.27 25.34 0.15
CA GLU A 100 6.13 25.68 1.00
C GLU A 100 4.88 26.06 0.18
N ASP A 101 5.03 26.85 -0.88
CA ASP A 101 3.94 27.20 -1.79
C ASP A 101 3.37 25.96 -2.52
N THR A 102 4.24 25.06 -2.96
CA THR A 102 3.84 23.78 -3.57
C THR A 102 3.07 22.93 -2.57
N LEU A 103 3.60 22.77 -1.36
CA LEU A 103 2.92 22.01 -0.30
C LEU A 103 1.54 22.59 -0.02
N ALA A 104 1.38 23.91 0.01
CA ALA A 104 0.08 24.55 0.23
C ALA A 104 -0.94 24.26 -0.90
N LYS A 105 -0.49 24.05 -2.14
CA LYS A 105 -1.34 23.80 -3.32
C LYS A 105 -1.53 22.32 -3.65
N ALA A 106 -0.68 21.45 -3.13
CA ALA A 106 -0.70 20.03 -3.42
C ALA A 106 -2.07 19.40 -3.13
N ALA A 107 -2.46 18.42 -3.95
CA ALA A 107 -3.68 17.66 -3.73
C ALA A 107 -3.61 16.91 -2.39
N ARG A 108 -4.64 17.09 -1.56
CA ARG A 108 -4.79 16.43 -0.25
C ARG A 108 -6.10 15.66 -0.24
N HIS A 109 -6.19 14.66 0.63
CA HIS A 109 -7.40 13.83 0.79
C HIS A 109 -7.86 13.22 -0.55
N ILE A 110 -6.91 12.67 -1.31
CA ILE A 110 -7.17 12.13 -2.65
C ILE A 110 -7.93 10.81 -2.54
N THR A 111 -8.97 10.65 -3.36
CA THR A 111 -9.60 9.34 -3.57
C THR A 111 -8.93 8.66 -4.73
N ILE A 112 -8.41 7.46 -4.48
CA ILE A 112 -7.89 6.58 -5.50
C ILE A 112 -8.97 5.56 -5.84
N HIS A 113 -9.35 5.48 -7.11
CA HIS A 113 -10.57 4.78 -7.53
C HIS A 113 -10.32 3.33 -7.96
N GLY A 114 -11.29 2.46 -7.69
CA GLY A 114 -11.42 1.18 -8.39
C GLY A 114 -12.23 1.33 -9.67
N GLN A 115 -12.24 0.28 -10.51
CA GLN A 115 -13.26 0.16 -11.56
C GLN A 115 -14.67 0.07 -10.95
N ASP A 116 -14.77 -0.56 -9.77
CA ASP A 116 -15.96 -0.60 -8.92
C ASP A 116 -15.79 0.37 -7.74
N GLU A 117 -16.79 1.22 -7.50
CA GLU A 117 -16.82 2.23 -6.42
C GLU A 117 -16.59 1.63 -5.03
N LYS A 118 -16.96 0.36 -4.81
CA LYS A 118 -16.71 -0.31 -3.52
C LYS A 118 -15.22 -0.47 -3.18
N HIS A 119 -14.35 -0.31 -4.18
CA HIS A 119 -12.89 -0.39 -4.04
C HIS A 119 -12.21 0.99 -4.00
N ASP A 120 -12.99 2.07 -3.95
CA ASP A 120 -12.42 3.41 -3.77
C ASP A 120 -11.73 3.54 -2.41
N MET A 121 -10.55 4.14 -2.42
CA MET A 121 -9.73 4.35 -1.24
C MET A 121 -9.48 5.83 -1.03
N LEU A 122 -9.97 6.36 0.09
CA LEU A 122 -9.61 7.71 0.52
C LEU A 122 -8.23 7.68 1.19
N LEU A 123 -7.27 8.36 0.58
CA LEU A 123 -5.93 8.59 1.12
C LEU A 123 -5.95 9.90 1.91
N SER A 124 -6.18 9.80 3.21
CA SER A 124 -6.34 10.95 4.09
C SER A 124 -5.95 10.59 5.52
N GLY A 125 -5.23 11.51 6.18
CA GLY A 125 -4.77 11.33 7.55
C GLY A 125 -4.02 10.01 7.72
N SER A 126 -4.42 9.20 8.69
CA SER A 126 -3.77 7.91 8.99
C SER A 126 -4.55 6.68 8.49
N ARG A 127 -5.44 6.84 7.49
CA ARG A 127 -6.20 5.72 6.92
C ARG A 127 -5.29 4.78 6.14
N VAL A 128 -5.23 3.52 6.54
CA VAL A 128 -4.29 2.53 6.00
C VAL A 128 -4.93 1.62 4.96
N HIS A 129 -4.22 1.41 3.85
CA HIS A 129 -4.56 0.43 2.83
C HIS A 129 -3.35 -0.40 2.44
N PHE A 130 -3.52 -1.72 2.37
CA PHE A 130 -2.46 -2.66 1.96
C PHE A 130 -2.68 -3.12 0.53
N GLY A 131 -1.62 -3.33 -0.22
CA GLY A 131 -1.71 -3.85 -1.58
C GLY A 131 -0.45 -4.57 -2.01
N THR A 132 -0.53 -5.23 -3.16
CA THR A 132 0.67 -5.74 -3.84
C THR A 132 1.56 -4.57 -4.26
N ALA A 133 2.79 -4.85 -4.69
CA ALA A 133 3.63 -4.00 -5.54
C ALA A 133 4.94 -4.74 -5.84
N GLY A 134 5.93 -4.01 -6.35
CA GLY A 134 7.26 -4.48 -6.70
C GLY A 134 7.45 -4.52 -8.20
N ALA A 135 8.30 -5.43 -8.67
CA ALA A 135 8.55 -5.66 -10.09
C ALA A 135 9.34 -6.97 -10.25
N ALA A 136 8.93 -8.02 -9.53
CA ALA A 136 9.63 -9.29 -9.54
C ALA A 136 9.69 -9.85 -10.97
N VAL A 137 10.86 -10.39 -11.34
CA VAL A 137 11.08 -11.02 -12.65
C VAL A 137 10.93 -12.54 -12.59
N HIS A 138 10.75 -13.09 -11.40
CA HIS A 138 10.49 -14.51 -11.19
C HIS A 138 9.21 -14.75 -10.40
N VAL A 139 8.62 -15.92 -10.64
CA VAL A 139 7.61 -16.54 -9.79
C VAL A 139 8.26 -17.64 -8.97
N VAL A 140 7.90 -17.68 -7.69
CA VAL A 140 8.21 -18.77 -6.78
C VAL A 140 7.26 -19.92 -7.07
N ASP A 141 7.79 -21.01 -7.62
CA ASP A 141 7.03 -22.24 -7.84
C ASP A 141 7.13 -23.13 -6.61
N VAL A 142 6.12 -23.05 -5.75
CA VAL A 142 6.07 -23.79 -4.48
C VAL A 142 6.02 -25.30 -4.70
N GLN A 143 5.32 -25.75 -5.75
CA GLN A 143 5.15 -27.17 -6.04
C GLN A 143 6.45 -27.82 -6.50
N ASN A 144 7.20 -27.13 -7.35
CA ASN A 144 8.47 -27.62 -7.91
C ASN A 144 9.70 -27.17 -7.09
N ASN A 145 9.50 -26.37 -6.05
CA ASN A 145 10.56 -25.80 -5.20
C ASN A 145 11.66 -25.11 -6.02
N CYS A 146 11.25 -24.26 -6.96
CA CYS A 146 12.15 -23.54 -7.85
C CYS A 146 11.64 -22.14 -8.18
N TYR A 147 12.46 -21.39 -8.91
CA TYR A 147 12.10 -20.09 -9.47
C TYR A 147 11.98 -20.26 -10.98
N ARG A 148 10.94 -19.64 -11.55
CA ARG A 148 10.78 -19.52 -13.01
C ARG A 148 10.56 -18.06 -13.37
N GLU A 149 10.82 -17.71 -14.62
CA GLU A 149 10.45 -16.38 -15.13
C GLU A 149 8.95 -16.13 -14.91
N SER A 150 8.61 -14.88 -14.58
CA SER A 150 7.22 -14.43 -14.50
C SER A 150 6.68 -14.09 -15.88
N TYR A 151 5.48 -14.54 -16.19
CA TYR A 151 4.81 -14.34 -17.47
C TYR A 151 3.58 -13.44 -17.32
N LEU A 152 3.04 -12.96 -18.44
CA LEU A 152 1.82 -12.14 -18.42
C LEU A 152 0.65 -12.85 -17.72
N ALA A 153 0.55 -14.17 -17.92
CA ALA A 153 -0.47 -15.00 -17.27
C ALA A 153 -0.39 -14.93 -15.74
N ASP A 154 0.81 -14.81 -15.17
CA ASP A 154 1.00 -14.72 -13.72
C ASP A 154 0.47 -13.39 -13.17
N ILE A 155 0.63 -12.29 -13.92
CA ILE A 155 0.07 -10.98 -13.56
C ILE A 155 -1.45 -11.06 -13.53
N TYR A 156 -2.05 -11.70 -14.54
CA TYR A 156 -3.50 -11.91 -14.60
C TYR A 156 -4.01 -12.79 -13.45
N ASP A 157 -3.33 -13.90 -13.15
CA ASP A 157 -3.72 -14.79 -12.07
C ASP A 157 -3.54 -14.12 -10.69
N ALA A 158 -2.46 -13.35 -10.48
CA ALA A 158 -2.28 -12.56 -9.27
C ALA A 158 -3.41 -11.53 -9.09
N ALA A 159 -3.78 -10.80 -10.15
CA ALA A 159 -4.88 -9.84 -10.11
C ALA A 159 -6.21 -10.51 -9.73
N ARG A 160 -6.50 -11.69 -10.31
CA ARG A 160 -7.71 -12.46 -9.99
C ARG A 160 -7.74 -12.99 -8.58
N ILE A 161 -6.60 -13.42 -8.04
CA ILE A 161 -6.50 -13.83 -6.64
C ILE A 161 -6.78 -12.61 -5.76
N VAL A 162 -6.11 -11.49 -6.04
CA VAL A 162 -6.25 -10.24 -5.29
C VAL A 162 -7.69 -9.73 -5.31
N GLU A 163 -8.43 -9.84 -6.42
CA GLU A 163 -9.87 -9.49 -6.48
C GLU A 163 -10.68 -10.14 -5.33
N HIS A 164 -10.35 -11.38 -4.99
CA HIS A 164 -11.04 -12.14 -3.95
C HIS A 164 -10.45 -11.97 -2.54
N MET A 165 -9.31 -11.29 -2.39
CA MET A 165 -8.67 -11.04 -1.10
C MET A 165 -9.29 -9.83 -0.41
N GLU A 166 -9.79 -10.00 0.80
CA GLU A 166 -10.50 -8.94 1.53
C GLU A 166 -9.57 -7.90 2.18
N ASN A 167 -8.34 -8.30 2.52
CA ASN A 167 -7.37 -7.45 3.23
C ASN A 167 -6.27 -6.91 2.31
N ILE A 168 -6.28 -7.28 1.02
CA ILE A 168 -5.44 -6.69 -0.02
C ILE A 168 -6.31 -5.72 -0.82
N HIS A 169 -6.19 -4.42 -0.59
CA HIS A 169 -7.15 -3.41 -1.03
C HIS A 169 -6.88 -2.87 -2.44
N PHE A 170 -5.64 -2.95 -2.94
CA PHE A 170 -5.27 -2.51 -4.30
C PHE A 170 -4.24 -3.44 -4.95
N PHE A 171 -4.15 -3.35 -6.28
CA PHE A 171 -3.24 -4.15 -7.11
C PHE A 171 -2.22 -3.26 -7.83
N GLN A 172 -1.11 -2.93 -7.18
CA GLN A 172 0.07 -2.39 -7.88
C GLN A 172 0.79 -3.56 -8.54
N ARG A 173 1.07 -3.47 -9.84
CA ARG A 173 1.68 -4.55 -10.64
C ARG A 173 2.89 -5.16 -9.90
N PRO A 174 2.84 -6.44 -9.49
CA PRO A 174 3.90 -7.03 -8.67
C PRO A 174 5.05 -7.66 -9.47
N MET A 175 4.86 -7.91 -10.76
CA MET A 175 5.79 -8.65 -11.62
C MET A 175 6.03 -7.93 -12.95
N VAL A 176 7.16 -8.22 -13.58
CA VAL A 176 7.46 -7.81 -14.97
C VAL A 176 7.35 -9.06 -15.85
N ALA A 177 6.41 -9.08 -16.78
CA ALA A 177 6.27 -10.20 -17.71
C ALA A 177 7.51 -10.36 -18.59
N ARG A 178 8.03 -11.58 -18.67
CA ARG A 178 9.30 -11.93 -19.35
C ARG A 178 9.09 -12.66 -20.67
N ASP A 179 7.84 -13.02 -20.98
CA ASP A 179 7.40 -13.67 -22.21
C ASP A 179 6.99 -12.68 -23.32
N ILE A 180 7.10 -11.37 -23.07
CA ILE A 180 6.80 -10.30 -24.04
C ILE A 180 8.06 -9.47 -24.28
N PRO A 181 8.78 -9.67 -25.41
CA PRO A 181 10.06 -9.01 -25.66
C PRO A 181 9.95 -7.53 -26.02
N ASP A 182 8.88 -7.12 -26.70
CA ASP A 182 8.68 -5.74 -27.13
C ASP A 182 8.17 -4.87 -25.96
N PRO A 183 8.86 -3.77 -25.60
CA PRO A 183 8.45 -2.95 -24.45
C PRO A 183 7.07 -2.28 -24.59
N ALA A 184 6.66 -1.90 -25.80
CA ALA A 184 5.35 -1.28 -26.01
C ALA A 184 4.23 -2.31 -25.85
N ASP A 185 4.43 -3.52 -26.40
CA ASP A 185 3.51 -4.64 -26.18
C ASP A 185 3.49 -5.05 -24.70
N LEU A 186 4.64 -5.05 -24.01
CA LEU A 186 4.73 -5.37 -22.59
C LEU A 186 3.87 -4.43 -21.75
N ASP A 187 4.03 -3.11 -21.94
CA ASP A 187 3.27 -2.10 -21.19
C ASP A 187 1.77 -2.25 -21.43
N PHE A 188 1.34 -2.31 -22.70
CA PHE A 188 -0.06 -2.44 -23.06
C PHE A 188 -0.70 -3.71 -22.49
N ASN A 189 -0.06 -4.87 -22.71
CA ASN A 189 -0.60 -6.15 -22.26
C ASN A 189 -0.60 -6.26 -20.74
N THR A 190 0.39 -5.68 -20.05
CA THR A 190 0.45 -5.64 -18.59
C THR A 190 -0.74 -4.88 -18.00
N VAL A 191 -1.03 -3.68 -18.54
CA VAL A 191 -2.22 -2.91 -18.11
C VAL A 191 -3.48 -3.74 -18.36
N TYR A 192 -3.62 -4.32 -19.55
CA TYR A 192 -4.78 -5.14 -19.91
C TYR A 192 -4.96 -6.33 -18.96
N ALA A 193 -3.90 -7.10 -18.69
CA ALA A 193 -3.94 -8.26 -17.79
C ALA A 193 -4.36 -7.86 -16.37
N ALA A 194 -3.82 -6.76 -15.85
CA ALA A 194 -4.16 -6.27 -14.51
C ALA A 194 -5.64 -5.84 -14.42
N ILE A 195 -6.11 -4.94 -15.29
CA ILE A 195 -7.48 -4.42 -15.24
C ILE A 195 -8.52 -5.48 -15.63
N LYS A 196 -8.11 -6.52 -16.37
CA LYS A 196 -8.99 -7.65 -16.68
C LYS A 196 -9.13 -8.61 -15.50
N GLY A 197 -8.13 -8.70 -14.65
CA GLY A 197 -8.08 -9.62 -13.51
C GLY A 197 -8.74 -9.08 -12.23
N THR A 198 -8.74 -7.76 -12.01
CA THR A 198 -9.34 -7.13 -10.82
C THR A 198 -10.09 -5.85 -11.13
N THR A 199 -11.13 -5.57 -10.33
CA THR A 199 -11.88 -4.32 -10.33
C THR A 199 -11.37 -3.32 -9.29
N LYS A 200 -10.37 -3.70 -8.48
CA LYS A 200 -9.68 -2.81 -7.53
C LYS A 200 -8.83 -1.77 -8.25
N HIS A 201 -8.35 -0.76 -7.51
CA HIS A 201 -7.39 0.19 -8.07
C HIS A 201 -6.14 -0.55 -8.56
N VAL A 202 -5.70 -0.22 -9.77
CA VAL A 202 -4.47 -0.77 -10.36
C VAL A 202 -3.39 0.30 -10.38
N GLY A 203 -2.16 -0.09 -10.06
CA GLY A 203 -1.01 0.73 -10.40
C GLY A 203 -0.14 0.01 -11.44
N CYS A 204 0.38 0.75 -12.42
CA CYS A 204 1.27 0.22 -13.44
C CYS A 204 2.32 1.26 -13.84
N SER A 205 3.52 0.80 -14.23
CA SER A 205 4.56 1.65 -14.82
C SER A 205 4.50 1.56 -16.35
N PHE A 206 5.06 2.57 -17.01
CA PHE A 206 5.31 2.58 -18.46
C PHE A 206 6.79 2.78 -18.72
N THR A 207 7.27 2.18 -19.81
CA THR A 207 8.67 2.18 -20.21
C THR A 207 9.05 3.49 -20.91
N GLU A 208 8.22 3.96 -21.85
CA GLU A 208 8.41 5.22 -22.58
C GLU A 208 7.08 5.97 -22.76
N ALA A 209 7.15 7.30 -22.83
CA ALA A 209 5.95 8.15 -22.92
C ALA A 209 5.04 7.80 -24.12
N PRO A 210 5.55 7.52 -25.34
CA PRO A 210 4.70 7.17 -26.48
C PRO A 210 3.89 5.89 -26.29
N PHE A 211 4.30 4.97 -25.40
CA PHE A 211 3.62 3.69 -25.17
C PHE A 211 2.36 3.85 -24.30
N MET A 212 2.18 5.00 -23.65
CA MET A 212 1.01 5.26 -22.81
C MET A 212 -0.28 5.40 -23.61
N LYS A 213 -0.22 6.01 -24.80
CA LYS A 213 -1.42 6.40 -25.56
C LYS A 213 -2.35 5.21 -25.86
N PRO A 214 -1.88 4.06 -26.37
CA PRO A 214 -2.75 2.89 -26.59
C PRO A 214 -3.38 2.36 -25.30
N ALA A 215 -2.64 2.35 -24.19
CA ALA A 215 -3.16 1.90 -22.90
C ALA A 215 -4.23 2.86 -22.35
N ILE A 216 -4.01 4.18 -22.44
CA ILE A 216 -5.00 5.19 -22.03
C ILE A 216 -6.27 5.09 -22.89
N ASP A 217 -6.17 4.87 -24.20
CA ASP A 217 -7.33 4.68 -25.06
C ASP A 217 -8.17 3.46 -24.63
N MET A 218 -7.51 2.37 -24.27
CA MET A 218 -8.18 1.21 -23.69
C MET A 218 -8.86 1.54 -22.36
N LEU A 219 -8.21 2.30 -21.47
CA LEU A 219 -8.78 2.72 -20.18
C LEU A 219 -10.00 3.63 -20.37
N HIS A 220 -9.97 4.53 -21.37
CA HIS A 220 -11.13 5.32 -21.77
C HIS A 220 -12.29 4.42 -22.24
N MET A 221 -12.01 3.38 -23.03
CA MET A 221 -13.03 2.44 -23.48
C MET A 221 -13.67 1.71 -22.29
N VAL A 222 -12.86 1.25 -21.33
CA VAL A 222 -13.34 0.55 -20.12
C VAL A 222 -14.15 1.49 -19.22
N ALA A 223 -13.70 2.73 -19.03
CA ALA A 223 -14.44 3.75 -18.28
C ALA A 223 -15.75 4.19 -18.98
N GLY A 224 -15.85 3.95 -20.29
CA GLY A 224 -16.96 4.40 -21.13
C GLY A 224 -16.86 5.85 -21.60
N GLY A 225 -15.63 6.37 -21.77
CA GLY A 225 -15.27 7.68 -22.30
C GLY A 225 -14.13 8.36 -21.52
N GLU A 226 -13.42 9.30 -22.17
CA GLU A 226 -12.34 10.09 -21.54
C GLU A 226 -12.84 10.91 -20.34
N ASP A 227 -14.00 11.58 -20.46
CA ASP A 227 -14.56 12.38 -19.35
C ASP A 227 -14.82 11.53 -18.09
N LYS A 228 -15.28 10.29 -18.28
CA LYS A 228 -15.54 9.35 -17.17
C LYS A 228 -14.24 8.84 -16.56
N TRP A 229 -13.24 8.56 -17.40
CA TRP A 229 -11.91 8.20 -16.93
C TRP A 229 -11.27 9.31 -16.10
N ARG A 230 -11.27 10.56 -16.60
CA ARG A 230 -10.71 11.71 -15.88
C ARG A 230 -11.44 12.01 -14.57
N ALA A 231 -12.75 11.75 -14.51
CA ALA A 231 -13.52 11.90 -13.27
C ALA A 231 -13.20 10.82 -12.23
N ARG A 232 -12.85 9.59 -12.67
CA ARG A 232 -12.61 8.43 -11.80
C ARG A 232 -11.49 7.53 -12.34
N PRO A 233 -10.23 8.00 -12.34
CA PRO A 233 -9.13 7.21 -12.88
C PRO A 233 -8.86 6.02 -11.97
N PHE A 234 -9.09 4.81 -12.48
CA PHE A 234 -8.94 3.55 -11.74
C PHE A 234 -7.57 2.87 -11.95
N VAL A 235 -6.67 3.53 -12.67
CA VAL A 235 -5.26 3.14 -12.80
C VAL A 235 -4.39 4.35 -12.50
N SER A 236 -3.34 4.17 -11.70
CA SER A 236 -2.30 5.17 -11.45
C SER A 236 -0.98 4.79 -12.11
N ASN A 237 -0.19 5.80 -12.47
CA ASN A 237 1.18 5.60 -12.96
C ASN A 237 2.12 5.39 -11.79
N SER A 238 2.78 4.24 -11.73
CA SER A 238 3.87 3.95 -10.79
C SER A 238 5.18 4.48 -11.38
N ASN A 239 5.61 5.67 -10.97
CA ASN A 239 6.68 6.39 -11.66
C ASN A 239 7.95 6.54 -10.80
N CYS A 240 9.03 5.87 -11.23
CA CYS A 240 10.37 6.03 -10.67
C CYS A 240 11.09 7.24 -11.30
N PHE A 241 10.51 8.43 -11.17
CA PHE A 241 11.00 9.67 -11.79
C PHE A 241 12.38 10.11 -11.29
N VAL A 242 12.89 9.50 -10.21
CA VAL A 242 14.19 9.78 -9.61
C VAL A 242 15.03 8.50 -9.52
N VAL A 243 16.32 8.62 -9.83
CA VAL A 243 17.37 7.63 -9.56
C VAL A 243 18.23 8.14 -8.40
N PRO A 244 18.05 7.61 -7.18
CA PRO A 244 18.85 7.99 -6.04
C PRO A 244 20.37 7.78 -6.30
N PRO A 245 21.24 8.63 -5.73
CA PRO A 245 20.90 9.81 -4.95
C PRO A 245 20.63 11.05 -5.83
N LEU A 246 19.48 11.71 -5.63
CA LEU A 246 19.21 13.08 -6.07
C LEU A 246 19.43 13.35 -7.58
N ARG A 247 18.98 12.44 -8.45
CA ARG A 247 19.00 12.61 -9.92
C ARG A 247 17.64 12.25 -10.50
N PHE A 248 17.12 13.06 -11.40
CA PHE A 248 15.94 12.69 -12.18
C PHE A 248 16.28 11.58 -13.19
N ALA A 249 15.34 10.66 -13.38
CA ALA A 249 15.33 9.70 -14.47
C ALA A 249 14.64 10.35 -15.67
N THR A 250 15.41 10.85 -16.65
CA THR A 250 14.88 11.61 -17.80
C THR A 250 13.68 10.94 -18.46
N GLU A 251 13.81 9.68 -18.87
CA GLU A 251 12.73 8.95 -19.56
C GLU A 251 11.50 8.77 -18.68
N SER A 252 11.69 8.45 -17.39
CA SER A 252 10.58 8.32 -16.44
C SER A 252 9.90 9.65 -16.15
N CYS A 253 10.64 10.77 -16.18
CA CYS A 253 10.06 12.11 -16.09
C CYS A 253 9.21 12.42 -17.33
N LEU A 254 9.63 12.04 -18.54
CA LEU A 254 8.81 12.21 -19.73
C LEU A 254 7.53 11.37 -19.68
N VAL A 255 7.61 10.13 -19.18
CA VAL A 255 6.44 9.29 -18.88
C VAL A 255 5.55 9.95 -17.82
N MET A 256 6.14 10.57 -16.79
CA MET A 256 5.41 11.30 -15.76
C MET A 256 4.64 12.48 -16.35
N GLU A 257 5.28 13.27 -17.21
CA GLU A 257 4.65 14.41 -17.87
C GLU A 257 3.42 13.97 -18.69
N GLU A 258 3.56 12.90 -19.46
CA GLU A 258 2.48 12.36 -20.28
C GLU A 258 1.33 11.82 -19.41
N ALA A 259 1.64 11.11 -18.32
CA ALA A 259 0.65 10.64 -17.35
C ALA A 259 -0.18 11.79 -16.75
N VAL A 260 0.48 12.89 -16.38
CA VAL A 260 -0.16 14.09 -15.84
C VAL A 260 -1.11 14.70 -16.87
N HIS A 261 -0.67 14.92 -18.11
CA HIS A 261 -1.52 15.46 -19.17
C HIS A 261 -2.72 14.56 -19.51
N MET A 262 -2.53 13.24 -19.44
CA MET A 262 -3.58 12.24 -19.64
C MET A 262 -4.54 12.10 -18.45
N GLY A 263 -4.34 12.85 -17.36
CA GLY A 263 -5.23 12.83 -16.19
C GLY A 263 -5.08 11.60 -15.31
N MET A 264 -3.94 10.90 -15.41
CA MET A 264 -3.64 9.73 -14.59
C MET A 264 -3.00 10.18 -13.26
N PRO A 265 -3.47 9.70 -12.09
CA PRO A 265 -2.79 9.93 -10.82
C PRO A 265 -1.37 9.35 -10.88
N VAL A 266 -0.42 10.01 -10.23
CA VAL A 266 0.99 9.59 -10.26
C VAL A 266 1.47 9.23 -8.87
N LEU A 267 2.00 8.03 -8.72
CA LEU A 267 2.83 7.64 -7.60
C LEU A 267 4.27 8.08 -7.88
N LEU A 268 4.76 9.03 -7.09
CA LEU A 268 6.10 9.59 -7.15
C LEU A 268 7.05 8.75 -6.30
N LEU A 269 7.84 7.86 -6.90
CA LEU A 269 8.70 6.92 -6.19
C LEU A 269 10.14 7.38 -6.06
N SER A 270 10.63 7.46 -4.82
CA SER A 270 12.06 7.52 -4.48
C SER A 270 12.48 6.20 -3.81
N ALA A 271 13.34 5.43 -4.49
CA ALA A 271 13.75 4.08 -4.07
C ALA A 271 15.25 4.02 -3.67
N GLY A 272 15.64 4.80 -2.66
CA GLY A 272 17.03 4.89 -2.21
C GLY A 272 17.41 3.75 -1.28
N GLN A 273 18.59 3.14 -1.47
CA GLN A 273 19.11 2.10 -0.58
C GLN A 273 20.05 2.71 0.46
N ALA A 274 19.66 2.65 1.73
CA ALA A 274 20.45 3.12 2.86
C ALA A 274 21.79 2.37 2.92
N GLY A 275 22.87 3.12 2.75
CA GLY A 275 24.24 2.59 2.70
C GLY A 275 24.77 2.34 1.29
N ALA A 276 23.95 2.54 0.25
CA ALA A 276 24.35 2.43 -1.16
C ALA A 276 24.00 3.71 -1.95
N THR A 277 22.72 3.94 -2.22
CA THR A 277 22.22 5.10 -2.99
C THR A 277 21.52 6.15 -2.13
N ALA A 278 21.49 5.95 -0.81
CA ALA A 278 21.12 6.91 0.21
C ALA A 278 22.08 6.78 1.42
N PRO A 279 22.16 7.77 2.32
CA PRO A 279 22.99 7.68 3.53
C PRO A 279 22.71 6.39 4.33
N ALA A 280 23.75 5.80 4.91
CA ALA A 280 23.62 4.61 5.75
C ALA A 280 22.77 4.86 7.02
N SER A 281 22.73 6.10 7.50
CA SER A 281 21.88 6.48 8.63
C SER A 281 20.40 6.45 8.24
N ILE A 282 19.56 5.78 9.04
CA ILE A 282 18.10 5.71 8.85
C ILE A 282 17.49 7.11 8.67
N ALA A 283 17.81 8.06 9.55
CA ALA A 283 17.28 9.43 9.46
C ALA A 283 17.69 10.16 8.16
N GLY A 284 18.95 10.00 7.72
CA GLY A 284 19.43 10.58 6.47
C GLY A 284 18.77 9.96 5.23
N ALA A 285 18.51 8.66 5.25
CA ALA A 285 17.76 7.98 4.19
C ALA A 285 16.31 8.48 4.11
N VAL A 286 15.64 8.67 5.26
CA VAL A 286 14.29 9.27 5.32
C VAL A 286 14.29 10.70 4.76
N ALA A 287 15.25 11.53 5.19
CA ALA A 287 15.35 12.91 4.71
C ALA A 287 15.61 12.99 3.19
N GLN A 288 16.50 12.14 2.65
CA GLN A 288 16.75 12.09 1.22
C GLN A 288 15.50 11.63 0.45
N ALA A 289 14.84 10.55 0.90
CA ALA A 289 13.64 10.05 0.24
C ALA A 289 12.53 11.11 0.18
N LEU A 290 12.31 11.83 1.28
CA LEU A 290 11.36 12.95 1.35
C LEU A 290 11.75 14.10 0.42
N ALA A 291 13.03 14.50 0.39
CA ALA A 291 13.49 15.56 -0.50
C ALA A 291 13.25 15.20 -1.98
N GLU A 292 13.59 13.97 -2.37
CA GLU A 292 13.40 13.51 -3.75
C GLU A 292 11.92 13.53 -4.16
N VAL A 293 11.02 12.96 -3.36
CA VAL A 293 9.58 12.96 -3.68
C VAL A 293 8.94 14.34 -3.64
N ILE A 294 9.41 15.24 -2.76
CA ILE A 294 8.96 16.64 -2.73
C ILE A 294 9.43 17.39 -3.98
N ALA A 295 10.63 17.13 -4.49
CA ALA A 295 11.07 17.67 -5.79
C ALA A 295 10.17 17.19 -6.94
N GLY A 296 9.78 15.90 -6.93
CA GLY A 296 8.77 15.38 -7.86
C GLY A 296 7.41 16.06 -7.73
N LEU A 297 6.97 16.34 -6.49
CA LEU A 297 5.72 17.04 -6.22
C LEU A 297 5.75 18.47 -6.75
N VAL A 298 6.86 19.19 -6.57
CA VAL A 298 7.08 20.53 -7.14
C VAL A 298 7.02 20.46 -8.67
N TYR A 299 7.70 19.50 -9.28
CA TYR A 299 7.68 19.33 -10.74
C TYR A 299 6.24 19.13 -11.25
N VAL A 300 5.49 18.16 -10.70
CA VAL A 300 4.12 17.92 -11.16
C VAL A 300 3.22 19.14 -10.93
N ASN A 301 3.32 19.83 -9.78
CA ASN A 301 2.51 21.02 -9.52
C ASN A 301 2.92 22.24 -10.35
N ALA A 302 4.16 22.30 -10.82
CA ALA A 302 4.61 23.31 -11.78
C ALA A 302 3.98 23.10 -13.17
N MET A 303 3.62 21.87 -13.52
CA MET A 303 2.88 21.57 -14.73
C MET A 303 1.38 21.81 -14.56
N VAL A 304 0.79 21.16 -13.55
CA VAL A 304 -0.65 21.18 -13.26
C VAL A 304 -0.83 21.29 -11.75
N PRO A 305 -1.07 22.51 -11.22
CA PRO A 305 -1.27 22.71 -9.79
C PRO A 305 -2.42 21.85 -9.24
N GLY A 306 -2.17 21.14 -8.16
CA GLY A 306 -3.16 20.27 -7.51
C GLY A 306 -3.42 18.95 -8.24
N HIS A 307 -2.56 18.53 -9.18
CA HIS A 307 -2.67 17.18 -9.78
C HIS A 307 -2.54 16.09 -8.70
N PRO A 308 -3.34 15.01 -8.76
CA PRO A 308 -3.27 13.92 -7.78
C PRO A 308 -1.92 13.20 -7.80
N CYS A 309 -1.13 13.40 -6.73
CA CYS A 309 0.13 12.71 -6.50
C CYS A 309 0.07 11.87 -5.23
N ILE A 310 0.50 10.62 -5.31
CA ILE A 310 0.81 9.77 -4.15
C ILE A 310 2.31 9.90 -3.90
N VAL A 311 2.69 10.40 -2.72
CA VAL A 311 4.09 10.63 -2.36
C VAL A 311 4.72 9.32 -1.88
N GLY A 312 5.55 8.70 -2.72
CA GLY A 312 6.11 7.37 -2.54
C GLY A 312 7.52 7.38 -1.97
N THR A 313 7.67 7.47 -0.65
CA THR A 313 8.98 7.36 0.02
C THR A 313 9.37 5.90 0.26
N TRP A 314 10.27 5.35 -0.54
CA TRP A 314 10.66 3.93 -0.49
C TRP A 314 12.15 3.75 -0.16
N PRO A 315 12.63 4.26 0.98
CA PRO A 315 13.97 3.92 1.41
C PRO A 315 14.04 2.42 1.75
N PHE A 316 15.09 1.78 1.28
CA PHE A 316 15.39 0.37 1.49
C PHE A 316 16.66 0.18 2.30
N VAL A 317 16.85 -0.99 2.91
CA VAL A 317 18.08 -1.34 3.64
C VAL A 317 18.98 -2.22 2.77
N SER A 318 20.29 -1.99 2.81
CA SER A 318 21.29 -2.89 2.22
C SER A 318 21.89 -3.82 3.28
N ASP A 319 21.96 -5.13 2.99
CA ASP A 319 22.68 -6.11 3.81
C ASP A 319 24.16 -6.15 3.40
N LEU A 320 25.04 -5.62 4.26
CA LEU A 320 26.48 -5.57 4.00
C LEU A 320 27.15 -6.94 3.87
N ARG A 321 26.54 -8.02 4.38
CA ARG A 321 27.13 -9.37 4.29
C ARG A 321 27.01 -9.94 2.89
N THR A 322 25.96 -9.56 2.17
CA THR A 322 25.60 -10.13 0.86
C THR A 322 25.63 -9.11 -0.27
N GLY A 323 25.56 -7.81 0.06
CA GLY A 323 25.34 -6.72 -0.89
C GLY A 323 23.91 -6.64 -1.41
N ALA A 324 23.03 -7.54 -0.98
CA ALA A 324 21.62 -7.56 -1.39
C ALA A 324 20.80 -6.53 -0.60
N MET A 325 19.60 -6.25 -1.10
CA MET A 325 18.61 -5.51 -0.33
C MET A 325 18.03 -6.38 0.78
N SER A 326 17.67 -5.78 1.92
CA SER A 326 16.98 -6.44 3.03
C SER A 326 15.64 -5.76 3.32
N GLY A 327 14.56 -6.40 2.89
CA GLY A 327 13.20 -5.87 3.07
C GLY A 327 12.48 -6.39 4.30
N GLY A 328 12.95 -7.50 4.88
CA GLY A 328 12.35 -8.12 6.06
C GLY A 328 12.92 -7.63 7.40
N SER A 329 13.83 -6.67 7.38
CA SER A 329 14.56 -6.20 8.57
C SER A 329 13.72 -5.27 9.47
N GLY A 330 14.09 -5.20 10.75
CA GLY A 330 13.49 -4.24 11.68
C GLY A 330 13.76 -2.79 11.28
N GLU A 331 14.93 -2.52 10.70
CA GLU A 331 15.31 -1.24 10.12
C GLU A 331 14.38 -0.84 8.97
N GLN A 332 13.97 -1.79 8.12
CA GLN A 332 12.97 -1.53 7.07
C GLN A 332 11.62 -1.11 7.68
N GLY A 333 11.18 -1.80 8.74
CA GLY A 333 9.98 -1.42 9.50
C GLY A 333 10.07 -0.01 10.07
N LEU A 334 11.21 0.36 10.67
CA LEU A 334 11.44 1.70 11.22
C LEU A 334 11.51 2.78 10.13
N LEU A 335 12.18 2.53 9.01
CA LEU A 335 12.22 3.42 7.84
C LEU A 335 10.81 3.74 7.35
N THR A 336 10.01 2.70 7.14
CA THR A 336 8.62 2.79 6.69
C THR A 336 7.78 3.63 7.67
N ALA A 337 7.86 3.33 8.96
CA ALA A 337 7.11 4.04 9.99
C ALA A 337 7.55 5.51 10.15
N ALA A 338 8.85 5.80 10.01
CA ALA A 338 9.37 7.17 10.05
C ALA A 338 8.91 7.98 8.84
N CYS A 339 8.96 7.39 7.64
CA CYS A 339 8.41 7.97 6.42
C CYS A 339 6.91 8.26 6.57
N SER A 340 6.13 7.30 7.07
CA SER A 340 4.70 7.47 7.36
C SER A 340 4.42 8.66 8.30
N GLN A 341 5.20 8.78 9.39
CA GLN A 341 5.06 9.89 10.32
C GLN A 341 5.39 11.25 9.66
N MET A 342 6.40 11.30 8.81
CA MET A 342 6.78 12.53 8.09
C MET A 342 5.76 12.91 7.01
N LEU A 343 5.19 11.94 6.30
CA LEU A 343 4.11 12.19 5.33
C LEU A 343 2.89 12.80 6.02
N GLN A 344 2.53 12.33 7.21
CA GLN A 344 1.49 12.93 8.04
C GLN A 344 1.86 14.34 8.53
N HIS A 345 3.14 14.59 8.85
CA HIS A 345 3.62 15.93 9.22
C HIS A 345 3.43 16.95 8.09
N PHE A 346 3.72 16.55 6.85
CA PHE A 346 3.46 17.39 5.66
C PHE A 346 1.99 17.34 5.18
N ASP A 347 1.17 16.49 5.80
CA ASP A 347 -0.22 16.18 5.44
C ASP A 347 -0.36 15.77 3.95
N LEU A 348 0.61 15.00 3.46
CA LEU A 348 0.64 14.51 2.08
C LEU A 348 0.10 13.08 2.02
N PRO A 349 -0.80 12.75 1.07
CA PRO A 349 -1.18 11.38 0.82
C PRO A 349 0.02 10.62 0.26
N GLY A 350 0.41 9.53 0.90
CA GLY A 350 1.63 8.83 0.51
C GLY A 350 1.67 7.36 0.85
N GLY A 351 2.75 6.73 0.41
CA GLY A 351 2.97 5.32 0.60
C GLY A 351 4.45 4.96 0.63
N ALA A 352 4.71 3.78 1.14
CA ALA A 352 6.05 3.22 1.28
C ALA A 352 5.98 1.69 1.17
N ALA A 353 7.13 1.07 0.90
CA ALA A 353 7.28 -0.37 0.84
C ALA A 353 7.25 -1.01 2.23
N SER A 354 6.50 -2.10 2.39
CA SER A 354 6.49 -2.95 3.59
C SER A 354 5.90 -4.32 3.28
N GLY A 355 6.29 -5.37 4.01
CA GLY A 355 5.72 -6.71 3.81
C GLY A 355 6.33 -7.54 2.69
N MET A 356 7.49 -7.14 2.15
CA MET A 356 8.34 -8.06 1.41
C MET A 356 9.19 -8.91 2.38
N ALA A 357 9.59 -10.10 1.94
CA ALA A 357 10.50 -10.96 2.70
C ALA A 357 11.85 -11.16 2.00
N ASP A 358 12.89 -11.31 2.79
CA ASP A 358 14.20 -11.80 2.34
C ASP A 358 14.20 -13.34 2.24
N ALA A 359 13.21 -13.99 2.86
CA ALA A 359 12.89 -15.40 2.65
C ALA A 359 12.70 -15.74 1.17
N LYS A 360 13.08 -16.96 0.77
CA LYS A 360 13.03 -17.40 -0.64
C LYS A 360 11.72 -18.12 -0.96
N MET A 361 10.94 -18.45 0.06
CA MET A 361 9.73 -19.26 -0.02
C MET A 361 8.80 -18.83 1.12
N PRO A 362 7.49 -19.15 1.06
CA PRO A 362 6.58 -18.98 2.20
C PRO A 362 6.92 -19.94 3.34
N ASP A 363 7.89 -19.55 4.15
CA ASP A 363 8.35 -20.28 5.34
C ASP A 363 8.18 -19.44 6.63
N ALA A 364 8.75 -19.93 7.74
CA ALA A 364 8.72 -19.22 9.01
C ALA A 364 9.42 -17.85 8.92
N GLN A 365 10.46 -17.71 8.09
CA GLN A 365 11.15 -16.44 7.88
C GLN A 365 10.23 -15.43 7.20
N SER A 366 9.58 -15.83 6.10
CA SER A 366 8.59 -14.98 5.45
C SER A 366 7.48 -14.57 6.44
N GLY A 367 7.06 -15.47 7.32
CA GLY A 367 6.02 -15.18 8.32
C GLY A 367 6.39 -14.03 9.26
N TYR A 368 7.55 -14.11 9.93
CA TYR A 368 7.92 -13.09 10.93
C TYR A 368 8.40 -11.77 10.30
N GLU A 369 9.09 -11.82 9.16
CA GLU A 369 9.59 -10.63 8.46
C GLU A 369 8.43 -9.75 7.99
N LYS A 370 7.45 -10.37 7.31
CA LYS A 370 6.25 -9.66 6.84
C LYS A 370 5.39 -9.19 8.01
N GLY A 371 5.11 -10.06 8.98
CA GLY A 371 4.25 -9.72 10.11
C GLY A 371 4.77 -8.54 10.92
N SER A 372 6.09 -8.48 11.17
CA SER A 372 6.71 -7.39 11.93
C SER A 372 6.71 -6.05 11.18
N THR A 373 7.01 -6.06 9.88
CA THR A 373 7.04 -4.83 9.08
C THR A 373 5.64 -4.31 8.76
N LEU A 374 4.69 -5.19 8.41
CA LEU A 374 3.31 -4.83 8.09
C LEU A 374 2.56 -4.22 9.27
N VAL A 375 2.69 -4.80 10.47
CA VAL A 375 1.99 -4.25 11.65
C VAL A 375 2.54 -2.86 12.01
N MET A 376 3.84 -2.63 11.85
CA MET A 376 4.45 -1.31 12.05
C MET A 376 3.95 -0.30 11.02
N ALA A 377 3.90 -0.67 9.73
CA ALA A 377 3.37 0.18 8.68
C ALA A 377 1.91 0.58 8.97
N GLY A 378 1.08 -0.39 9.35
CA GLY A 378 -0.31 -0.14 9.74
C GLY A 378 -0.44 0.75 10.98
N LEU A 379 0.26 0.44 12.07
CA LEU A 379 0.21 1.23 13.30
C LEU A 379 0.73 2.65 13.12
N SER A 380 1.68 2.86 12.19
CA SER A 380 2.18 4.19 11.85
C SER A 380 1.17 5.03 11.05
N GLY A 381 0.14 4.43 10.46
CA GLY A 381 -0.88 5.16 9.70
C GLY A 381 -0.53 5.42 8.22
N LEU A 382 0.33 4.59 7.62
CA LEU A 382 0.75 4.76 6.22
C LEU A 382 -0.42 4.56 5.26
N ASN A 383 -0.70 5.52 4.36
CA ASN A 383 -1.93 5.43 3.55
C ASN A 383 -1.92 4.27 2.56
N MET A 384 -0.82 4.10 1.83
CA MET A 384 -0.63 2.98 0.92
C MET A 384 0.60 2.17 1.33
N VAL A 385 0.36 0.99 1.89
CA VAL A 385 1.39 0.00 2.20
C VAL A 385 1.60 -0.86 0.97
N TYR A 386 2.66 -0.56 0.24
CA TYR A 386 3.03 -1.27 -0.97
C TYR A 386 3.86 -2.51 -0.66
N GLU A 387 3.82 -3.51 -1.53
CA GLU A 387 4.56 -4.79 -1.40
C GLU A 387 4.07 -5.66 -0.24
N ALA A 388 2.86 -5.37 0.26
CA ALA A 388 2.33 -6.00 1.45
C ALA A 388 2.02 -7.49 1.31
N ALA A 389 1.90 -7.97 0.06
CA ALA A 389 1.52 -9.33 -0.24
C ALA A 389 2.26 -9.90 -1.45
N GLY A 390 2.65 -11.18 -1.34
CA GLY A 390 3.17 -12.02 -2.41
C GLY A 390 4.69 -11.94 -2.62
N MET A 391 5.39 -10.97 -2.05
CA MET A 391 6.77 -10.65 -2.42
C MET A 391 7.83 -11.38 -1.56
N HIS A 392 8.85 -11.93 -2.22
CA HIS A 392 9.93 -12.76 -1.66
C HIS A 392 11.29 -12.45 -2.30
N ALA A 393 12.34 -13.01 -1.71
CA ALA A 393 13.72 -12.91 -2.16
C ALA A 393 14.15 -11.47 -2.45
N SER A 394 13.77 -10.54 -1.57
CA SER A 394 14.17 -9.14 -1.64
C SER A 394 13.82 -8.50 -3.00
N LEU A 395 12.56 -8.67 -3.42
CA LEU A 395 11.94 -8.22 -4.69
C LEU A 395 12.25 -9.03 -5.94
N LEU A 396 12.93 -10.18 -5.83
CA LEU A 396 13.24 -11.01 -7.00
C LEU A 396 12.19 -12.08 -7.31
N GLY A 397 11.32 -12.43 -6.35
CA GLY A 397 10.34 -13.50 -6.51
C GLY A 397 8.95 -13.10 -6.03
N PHE A 398 7.94 -13.47 -6.80
CA PHE A 398 6.54 -13.34 -6.39
C PHE A 398 5.88 -14.71 -6.23
N CYS A 399 5.14 -14.93 -5.16
CA CYS A 399 4.50 -16.21 -4.84
C CYS A 399 2.98 -16.04 -4.80
N LEU A 400 2.27 -16.74 -5.66
CA LEU A 400 0.80 -16.67 -5.72
C LEU A 400 0.15 -17.26 -4.47
N GLU A 401 0.68 -18.36 -3.92
CA GLU A 401 0.21 -18.95 -2.67
C GLU A 401 0.39 -17.99 -1.49
N SER A 402 1.43 -17.15 -1.53
CA SER A 402 1.66 -16.15 -0.49
C SER A 402 0.60 -15.06 -0.49
N LEU A 403 -0.10 -14.78 -1.59
CA LEU A 403 -1.24 -13.86 -1.57
C LEU A 403 -2.33 -14.31 -0.58
N ILE A 404 -2.54 -15.62 -0.46
CA ILE A 404 -3.52 -16.19 0.47
C ILE A 404 -3.04 -16.07 1.92
N ILE A 405 -1.77 -16.44 2.16
CA ILE A 405 -1.16 -16.39 3.49
C ILE A 405 -1.06 -14.93 3.99
N ASP A 406 -0.59 -14.05 3.12
CA ASP A 406 -0.39 -12.64 3.43
C ASP A 406 -1.75 -11.94 3.61
N ASN A 407 -2.81 -12.34 2.90
CA ASN A 407 -4.16 -11.81 3.15
C ASN A 407 -4.65 -12.09 4.58
N ASP A 408 -4.46 -13.30 5.11
CA ASP A 408 -4.80 -13.60 6.52
C ASP A 408 -3.91 -12.79 7.47
N MET A 409 -2.59 -12.77 7.22
CA MET A 409 -1.63 -12.01 8.02
C MET A 409 -1.96 -10.51 8.08
N ILE A 410 -2.33 -9.90 6.96
CA ILE A 410 -2.74 -8.50 6.89
C ILE A 410 -4.03 -8.29 7.70
N GLY A 411 -4.96 -9.25 7.68
CA GLY A 411 -6.15 -9.24 8.55
C GLY A 411 -5.78 -9.17 10.03
N GLN A 412 -4.79 -9.96 10.47
CA GLN A 412 -4.26 -9.90 11.84
C GLN A 412 -3.56 -8.56 12.13
N CYS A 413 -2.79 -8.03 11.18
CA CYS A 413 -2.14 -6.71 11.31
C CYS A 413 -3.18 -5.58 11.45
N LEU A 414 -4.22 -5.57 10.62
CA LEU A 414 -5.33 -4.62 10.69
C LEU A 414 -6.08 -4.72 12.02
N ARG A 415 -6.18 -5.93 12.60
CA ARG A 415 -6.78 -6.10 13.92
C ARG A 415 -5.97 -5.39 14.99
N CYS A 416 -4.64 -5.40 14.90
CA CYS A 416 -3.77 -4.61 15.76
C CYS A 416 -3.96 -3.11 15.53
N VAL A 417 -4.08 -2.67 14.27
CA VAL A 417 -4.34 -1.26 13.92
C VAL A 417 -5.63 -0.73 14.54
N ARG A 418 -6.69 -1.53 14.55
CA ARG A 418 -7.98 -1.15 15.16
C ARG A 418 -7.89 -0.84 16.65
N GLY A 419 -6.95 -1.45 17.37
CA GLY A 419 -6.81 -1.27 18.81
C GLY A 419 -7.94 -1.91 19.62
N ILE A 420 -8.28 -1.34 20.78
CA ILE A 420 -9.28 -1.88 21.69
C ILE A 420 -10.36 -0.82 21.93
N GLU A 421 -11.63 -1.16 21.66
CA GLU A 421 -12.74 -0.28 22.05
C GLU A 421 -13.01 -0.38 23.56
N VAL A 422 -12.87 0.73 24.27
CA VAL A 422 -13.14 0.80 25.72
C VAL A 422 -14.37 1.65 25.98
N ASN A 423 -15.45 1.01 26.42
CA ASN A 423 -16.67 1.64 26.90
C ASN A 423 -17.36 0.75 27.94
N GLU A 424 -18.45 1.22 28.52
CA GLU A 424 -19.19 0.47 29.55
C GLU A 424 -19.64 -0.93 29.07
N ALA A 425 -20.08 -1.03 27.81
CA ALA A 425 -20.53 -2.30 27.24
C ALA A 425 -19.37 -3.28 27.00
N THR A 426 -18.21 -2.81 26.51
CA THR A 426 -17.03 -3.68 26.26
C THR A 426 -16.29 -4.05 27.54
N LEU A 427 -16.36 -3.22 28.60
CA LEU A 427 -15.86 -3.57 29.92
C LEU A 427 -16.70 -4.67 30.59
N GLY A 428 -18.01 -4.72 30.33
CA GLY A 428 -18.85 -5.88 30.62
C GLY A 428 -18.96 -6.27 32.09
N VAL A 429 -18.85 -5.32 33.03
CA VAL A 429 -18.85 -5.63 34.48
C VAL A 429 -20.15 -6.34 34.91
N ASP A 430 -21.29 -5.98 34.35
CA ASP A 430 -22.55 -6.66 34.66
C ASP A 430 -22.59 -8.08 34.11
N VAL A 431 -21.98 -8.32 32.95
CA VAL A 431 -21.79 -9.68 32.41
C VAL A 431 -20.89 -10.51 33.34
N MET A 432 -19.86 -9.90 33.93
CA MET A 432 -19.04 -10.57 34.94
C MET A 432 -19.86 -10.91 36.20
N LYS A 433 -20.74 -10.01 36.67
CA LYS A 433 -21.64 -10.31 37.79
C LYS A 433 -22.59 -11.44 37.47
N ASP A 434 -23.24 -11.41 36.30
CA ASP A 434 -24.18 -12.44 35.87
C ASP A 434 -23.53 -13.83 35.81
N VAL A 435 -22.30 -13.90 35.33
CA VAL A 435 -21.57 -15.17 35.21
C VAL A 435 -21.00 -15.63 36.56
N CYS A 436 -20.47 -14.73 37.38
CA CYS A 436 -19.77 -15.08 38.62
C CYS A 436 -20.68 -15.17 39.86
N MET A 437 -21.77 -14.40 39.93
CA MET A 437 -22.68 -14.32 41.07
C MET A 437 -23.95 -15.15 40.85
N GLY A 438 -23.78 -16.45 40.57
CA GLY A 438 -24.89 -17.40 40.40
C GLY A 438 -25.11 -17.91 38.97
N GLY A 439 -24.24 -17.51 38.03
CA GLY A 439 -24.24 -18.01 36.66
C GLY A 439 -23.46 -19.31 36.45
N ALA A 440 -23.17 -19.60 35.17
CA ALA A 440 -22.52 -20.85 34.75
C ALA A 440 -21.01 -20.93 35.07
N GLY A 441 -20.40 -19.87 35.61
CA GLY A 441 -18.96 -19.80 35.87
C GLY A 441 -18.08 -19.70 34.61
N HIS A 442 -18.68 -19.49 33.43
CA HIS A 442 -17.99 -19.25 32.16
C HIS A 442 -18.87 -18.41 31.21
N TYR A 443 -18.24 -17.77 30.21
CA TYR A 443 -18.93 -16.85 29.30
C TYR A 443 -19.47 -17.50 27.99
N LEU A 444 -19.15 -18.76 27.70
CA LEU A 444 -19.45 -19.41 26.39
C LEU A 444 -20.92 -19.33 25.92
N GLY A 445 -21.87 -19.30 26.86
CA GLY A 445 -23.30 -19.23 26.57
C GLY A 445 -23.91 -17.84 26.70
N HIS A 446 -23.12 -16.82 27.06
CA HIS A 446 -23.60 -15.48 27.30
C HIS A 446 -23.82 -14.75 25.97
N ASP A 447 -24.93 -14.01 25.84
CA ASP A 447 -25.31 -13.35 24.59
C ASP A 447 -24.27 -12.31 24.17
N GLN A 448 -23.70 -11.55 25.12
CA GLN A 448 -22.61 -10.61 24.85
C GLN A 448 -21.40 -11.30 24.20
N THR A 449 -21.00 -12.48 24.69
CA THR A 449 -19.85 -13.21 24.13
C THR A 449 -20.08 -13.55 22.67
N ILE A 450 -21.27 -14.05 22.34
CA ILE A 450 -21.62 -14.38 20.95
C ILE A 450 -21.61 -13.12 20.08
N GLY A 451 -22.16 -12.01 20.56
CA GLY A 451 -22.19 -10.75 19.83
C GLY A 451 -20.79 -10.19 19.56
N LEU A 452 -19.96 -10.07 20.60
CA LEU A 452 -18.61 -9.53 20.49
C LEU A 452 -17.69 -10.46 19.69
N MET A 453 -17.86 -11.79 19.77
CA MET A 453 -17.06 -12.75 19.00
C MET A 453 -17.13 -12.57 17.48
N GLN A 454 -18.21 -11.95 16.98
CA GLN A 454 -18.36 -11.65 15.55
C GLN A 454 -17.74 -10.30 15.18
N THR A 455 -17.79 -9.31 16.07
CA THR A 455 -17.40 -7.93 15.78
C THR A 455 -16.00 -7.57 16.26
N GLU A 456 -15.43 -8.29 17.23
CA GLU A 456 -14.12 -7.99 17.84
C GLU A 456 -12.98 -8.91 17.39
N TYR A 457 -13.26 -10.08 16.83
CA TYR A 457 -12.24 -11.10 16.61
C TYR A 457 -12.05 -11.34 15.11
N VAL A 458 -10.79 -11.41 14.70
CA VAL A 458 -10.38 -11.93 13.39
C VAL A 458 -9.89 -13.35 13.64
N TYR A 459 -10.45 -14.31 12.91
CA TYR A 459 -10.03 -15.71 13.00
C TYR A 459 -9.12 -16.03 11.82
N PRO A 460 -8.02 -16.78 12.04
CA PRO A 460 -7.17 -17.29 10.98
C PRO A 460 -7.85 -18.40 10.17
#